data_AF-A0A927IFX2-F1
#
_entry.id   AF-A0A927IFX2-F1
#
_cell.length_a   1.000
_cell.length_b   1.000
_cell.length_c   1.000
_cell.angle_alpha   90.00
_cell.angle_beta   90.00
_cell.angle_gamma   90.00
#
_symmetry.space_group_name_H-M   'P 1'
#
loop_
_entity.id
_entity.type
_entity.pdbx_description
1 polymer ?
#
loop_
_entity_poly.entity_id
_entity_poly.type
_entity_poly.pdbx_seq_one_letter_code
_entity_poly.pdbx_strand_id
1 'polypeptide(L)'
;MSPSPYAVRVSAPAAKVLDALPEHAVDTVWDILAAAAGDPFGFRQFDTDDDEGEDVRYAAVGQLSVTYWVNRPLHSLTVLNIVWLG
;
A
#
# COMPACT_ATOMS: atom_id res chain seq x y z
N MET A 1 1.66 -1.02 -24.95
CA MET A 1 2.06 0.02 -23.97
C MET A 1 1.56 -0.46 -22.63
N SER A 2 2.46 -0.81 -21.71
CA SER A 2 2.06 -1.08 -20.33
C SER A 2 1.48 0.21 -19.74
N PRO A 3 0.36 0.17 -19.01
CA PRO A 3 -0.15 1.37 -18.34
C PRO A 3 0.95 1.95 -17.45
N SER A 4 1.03 3.28 -17.36
CA SER A 4 1.93 3.93 -16.41
C SER A 4 1.65 3.42 -14.99
N PRO A 5 2.65 3.27 -14.11
CA PRO A 5 2.41 2.90 -12.72
C PRO A 5 1.52 3.92 -12.00
N TYR A 6 0.75 3.46 -11.02
CA TYR A 6 -0.03 4.32 -10.13
C TYR A 6 0.92 5.21 -9.30
N ALA A 7 0.60 6.49 -9.18
CA ALA A 7 1.36 7.39 -8.33
C ALA A 7 1.16 7.00 -6.84
N VAL A 8 2.26 6.77 -6.12
CA VAL A 8 2.23 6.42 -4.70
C VAL A 8 2.16 7.70 -3.85
N ARG A 9 1.21 7.75 -2.93
CA ARG A 9 1.06 8.81 -1.93
C ARG A 9 1.05 8.19 -0.54
N VAL A 10 1.80 8.77 0.38
CA VAL A 10 1.84 8.29 1.77
C VAL A 10 1.03 9.26 2.63
N SER A 11 0.02 8.77 3.34
CA SER A 11 -0.74 9.60 4.28
C SER A 11 0.13 10.07 5.45
N ALA A 12 -0.23 11.17 6.11
CA ALA A 12 0.54 11.67 7.25
C ALA A 12 0.71 10.64 8.40
N PRO A 13 -0.31 9.84 8.77
CA PRO A 13 -0.13 8.75 9.73
C PRO A 13 0.84 7.66 9.25
N ALA A 14 0.73 7.22 8.00
CA ALA A 14 1.62 6.22 7.43
C ALA A 14 3.07 6.71 7.33
N ALA A 15 3.27 7.99 6.98
CA ALA A 15 4.60 8.60 6.90
C ALA A 15 5.31 8.58 8.27
N LYS A 16 4.57 8.87 9.36
CA LYS A 16 5.13 8.78 10.72
C LYS A 16 5.59 7.38 11.08
N VAL A 17 4.87 6.35 10.64
CA VAL A 17 5.30 4.96 10.87
C VAL A 17 6.54 4.67 10.03
N LEU A 18 6.52 5.03 8.75
CA LEU A 18 7.64 4.83 7.83
C LEU A 18 8.94 5.46 8.36
N ASP A 19 8.88 6.67 8.93
CA ASP A 19 10.02 7.38 9.53
C ASP A 19 10.60 6.67 10.77
N ALA A 20 9.83 5.80 11.43
CA ALA A 20 10.21 5.07 12.62
C ALA A 20 10.64 3.62 12.37
N LEU A 21 10.51 3.13 11.12
CA LEU A 21 10.86 1.76 10.76
C LEU A 21 12.39 1.58 10.68
N PRO A 22 12.90 0.39 11.02
CA PRO A 22 14.28 0.04 10.68
C PRO A 22 14.46 -0.02 9.16
N GLU A 23 15.67 0.24 8.67
CA GLU A 23 15.99 0.36 7.24
C GLU A 23 15.46 -0.80 6.38
N HIS A 24 15.67 -2.04 6.82
CA HIS A 24 15.20 -3.23 6.10
C HIS A 24 13.67 -3.31 5.97
N ALA A 25 12.93 -2.77 6.96
CA ALA A 25 11.48 -2.71 6.90
C ALA A 25 11.01 -1.58 5.97
N VAL A 26 11.72 -0.45 5.94
CA VAL A 26 11.48 0.63 4.97
C VAL A 26 11.65 0.12 3.55
N ASP A 27 12.72 -0.62 3.25
CA ASP A 27 12.95 -1.23 1.94
C ASP A 27 11.80 -2.16 1.56
N THR A 28 11.36 -3.01 2.50
CA THR A 28 10.22 -3.91 2.27
C THR A 28 8.92 -3.16 1.98
N VAL A 29 8.67 -2.03 2.65
CA VAL A 29 7.51 -1.17 2.31
C VAL A 29 7.62 -0.67 0.88
N TRP A 30 8.78 -0.16 0.48
CA TRP A 30 8.97 0.38 -0.87
C TRP A 30 8.87 -0.69 -1.95
N ASP A 31 9.34 -1.90 -1.70
CA ASP A 31 9.19 -3.05 -2.61
C ASP A 31 7.71 -3.41 -2.80
N ILE A 32 6.93 -3.47 -1.71
CA ILE A 32 5.48 -3.68 -1.77
C ILE A 32 4.82 -2.57 -2.58
N LEU A 33 5.16 -1.30 -2.33
CA LEU A 33 4.56 -0.15 -3.01
C LEU A 33 4.93 -0.08 -4.49
N ALA A 34 6.14 -0.49 -4.86
CA ALA A 34 6.56 -0.59 -6.26
C ALA A 34 5.76 -1.66 -7.00
N ALA A 35 5.56 -2.83 -6.38
CA ALA A 35 4.69 -3.87 -6.92
C ALA A 35 3.24 -3.39 -7.05
N ALA A 36 2.69 -2.76 -6.01
CA ALA A 36 1.33 -2.24 -6.00
C ALA A 36 1.13 -1.09 -7.00
N ALA A 37 2.15 -0.28 -7.27
CA ALA A 37 2.08 0.75 -8.30
C ALA A 37 1.94 0.15 -9.71
N GLY A 38 2.57 -1.00 -9.96
CA GLY A 38 2.48 -1.71 -11.24
C GLY A 38 1.18 -2.50 -11.41
N ASP A 39 0.71 -3.14 -10.34
CA ASP A 39 -0.55 -3.89 -10.30
C ASP A 39 -1.25 -3.73 -8.94
N PRO A 40 -2.04 -2.65 -8.75
CA PRO A 40 -2.65 -2.37 -7.46
C PRO A 40 -3.74 -3.37 -7.05
N PHE A 41 -4.32 -4.08 -8.02
CA PHE A 41 -5.37 -5.09 -7.80
C PHE A 41 -4.81 -6.52 -7.67
N GLY A 42 -3.50 -6.72 -7.89
CA GLY A 42 -2.80 -7.98 -7.64
C GLY A 42 -2.71 -8.34 -6.15
N PHE A 43 -2.92 -7.38 -5.25
CA PHE A 43 -3.05 -7.60 -3.81
C PHE A 43 -4.51 -7.77 -3.40
N ARG A 44 -4.73 -8.57 -2.35
CA ARG A 44 -6.08 -8.88 -1.86
C ARG A 44 -6.83 -7.61 -1.42
N GLN A 45 -8.14 -7.62 -1.62
CA GLN A 45 -9.03 -6.64 -0.97
C GLN A 45 -8.85 -6.73 0.54
N PHE A 46 -8.88 -5.58 1.21
CA PHE A 46 -8.69 -5.51 2.66
C PHE A 46 -9.84 -6.20 3.40
N ASP A 47 -11.07 -5.86 3.04
CA ASP A 47 -12.29 -6.45 3.57
C ASP A 47 -13.20 -6.81 2.40
N THR A 48 -13.46 -8.11 2.21
CA THR A 48 -14.27 -8.62 1.11
C THR A 48 -15.77 -8.50 1.36
N ASP A 49 -16.16 -8.24 2.61
CA ASP A 49 -17.57 -8.05 3.00
C ASP A 49 -17.97 -6.56 2.96
N ASP A 50 -17.02 -5.67 2.68
CA ASP A 50 -17.21 -4.22 2.54
C ASP A 50 -17.21 -3.78 1.07
N ASP A 51 -18.41 -3.57 0.52
CA ASP A 51 -18.60 -3.08 -0.85
C ASP A 51 -18.09 -1.64 -1.03
N GLU A 52 -18.12 -0.79 0.01
CA GLU A 52 -17.56 0.57 -0.06
C GLU A 52 -16.02 0.55 -0.06
N GLY A 53 -15.45 -0.50 0.53
CA GLY A 53 -14.03 -0.77 0.64
C GLY A 53 -13.43 -1.51 -0.55
N GLU A 54 -14.13 -1.68 -1.68
CA GLU A 54 -13.64 -2.44 -2.84
C GLU A 54 -12.23 -1.98 -3.26
N ASP A 55 -11.94 -0.68 -3.22
CA ASP A 55 -10.64 -0.15 -3.64
C ASP A 55 -9.54 -0.19 -2.56
N VAL A 56 -9.84 -0.71 -1.37
CA VAL A 56 -8.86 -0.84 -0.29
C VAL A 56 -8.17 -2.19 -0.39
N ARG A 57 -6.85 -2.15 -0.37
CA ARG A 57 -5.98 -3.30 -0.62
C ARG A 57 -5.03 -3.51 0.54
N TYR A 58 -4.67 -4.77 0.72
CA TYR A 58 -3.81 -5.22 1.80
C TYR A 58 -2.65 -6.05 1.26
N ALA A 59 -1.44 -5.66 1.64
CA ALA A 59 -0.22 -6.42 1.37
C ALA A 59 0.48 -6.75 2.69
N ALA A 60 1.02 -7.96 2.82
CA ALA A 60 1.80 -8.36 4.00
C ALA A 60 2.99 -9.23 3.61
N VAL A 61 4.12 -8.97 4.28
CA VAL A 61 5.38 -9.71 4.16
C VAL A 61 5.96 -9.86 5.57
N GLY A 62 5.97 -11.08 6.09
CA GLY A 62 6.47 -11.37 7.44
C GLY A 62 5.73 -10.56 8.51
N GLN A 63 6.46 -9.73 9.25
CA GLN A 63 5.95 -8.87 10.33
C GLN A 63 5.46 -7.49 9.83
N LEU A 64 5.52 -7.22 8.53
CA LEU A 64 5.13 -5.96 7.93
C LEU A 64 3.83 -6.10 7.14
N SER A 65 2.92 -5.14 7.29
CA SER A 65 1.76 -5.01 6.40
C SER A 65 1.47 -3.57 6.03
N VAL A 66 0.93 -3.39 4.83
CA VAL A 66 0.57 -2.10 4.25
C VAL A 66 -0.88 -2.19 3.79
N THR A 67 -1.68 -1.20 4.19
CA THR A 67 -3.03 -0.99 3.67
C THR A 67 -3.04 0.27 2.83
N TYR A 68 -3.55 0.19 1.62
CA TYR A 68 -3.62 1.33 0.70
C TYR A 68 -4.97 1.38 -0.01
N TRP A 69 -5.37 2.58 -0.41
CA TRP A 69 -6.57 2.81 -1.22
C TRP A 69 -6.19 3.15 -2.65
N VAL A 70 -6.84 2.51 -3.62
CA VAL A 70 -6.64 2.72 -5.05
C VAL A 70 -7.62 3.77 -5.57
N ASN A 71 -7.12 4.95 -5.91
CA ASN A 71 -7.91 5.98 -6.58
C ASN A 71 -7.78 5.80 -8.10
N ARG A 72 -8.71 5.04 -8.69
CA ARG A 72 -8.74 4.77 -10.14
C ARG A 72 -8.84 6.07 -10.97
N PRO A 73 -9.73 7.03 -10.66
CA PRO A 73 -9.83 8.28 -11.44
C PRO A 73 -8.54 9.12 -11.48
N LEU A 74 -7.79 9.18 -10.37
CA LEU A 74 -6.55 9.94 -10.28
C LEU A 74 -5.29 9.12 -10.59
N HIS A 75 -5.45 7.84 -10.93
CA HIS A 75 -4.35 6.90 -11.20
C HIS A 75 -3.28 6.93 -10.09
N SER A 76 -3.73 6.88 -8.84
CA SER A 76 -2.87 6.96 -7.66
C SER A 76 -3.30 5.98 -6.58
N LEU A 77 -2.34 5.51 -5.77
CA LEU A 77 -2.63 4.76 -4.55
C LEU A 77 -2.20 5.57 -3.34
N THR A 78 -3.04 5.58 -2.30
CA THR A 78 -2.76 6.28 -1.05
C THR A 78 -2.53 5.26 0.06
N VAL A 79 -1.34 5.24 0.64
CA VAL A 79 -1.01 4.41 1.80
C VAL A 79 -1.76 4.95 3.01
N LEU A 80 -2.68 4.13 3.53
CA LEU A 80 -3.54 4.46 4.65
C LEU A 80 -2.88 4.06 5.97
N ASN A 81 -2.29 2.87 6.01
CA ASN A 81 -1.70 2.32 7.22
C ASN A 81 -0.47 1.47 6.90
N ILE A 82 0.52 1.52 7.79
CA ILE A 82 1.67 0.62 7.82
C ILE A 82 1.71 0.03 9.22
N VAL A 83 1.76 -1.30 9.31
CA VAL A 83 1.85 -2.02 10.58
C VAL A 83 3.13 -2.84 10.57
N TRP A 84 3.93 -2.68 11.61
CA TRP A 84 5.17 -3.41 11.83
C TRP A 84 5.15 -4.05 13.22
N LEU A 85 5.44 -5.35 13.29
CA LEU A 85 5.35 -6.16 14.51
C LEU A 85 6.74 -6.52 15.10
N GLY A 86 7.84 -5.90 14.66
CA GLY A 86 9.22 -6.26 15.04
C GLY A 86 10.19 -5.10 15.29
#